data_AF-A0A931Y383-F1
#
_entry.id   AF-A0A931Y383-F1
#
_cell.length_a   1.000
_cell.length_b   1.000
_cell.length_c   1.000
_cell.angle_alpha   90.00
_cell.angle_beta   90.00
_cell.angle_gamma   90.00
#
_symmetry.space_group_name_H-M   'P 1'
#
loop_
_entity.id
_entity.type
_entity.pdbx_description
1 polymer ?
#
loop_
_entity_poly.entity_id
_entity_poly.type
_entity_poly.pdbx_seq_one_letter_code
_entity_poly.pdbx_strand_id
1 'polypeptide(L)'
;MKATLDIPEDVYRKVKAKSALEGRPVREVAITLFRAWIGQAKAPPASFWEKPPVGSAPLTPIWFAALRKYARNARGRYDMSSVRRSIARGRAREERRS
;
A
#
# COMPACT_ATOMS: atom_id res chain seq x y z
N MET A 1 -10.00 19.48 -29.31
CA MET A 1 -9.07 20.63 -29.20
C MET A 1 -7.64 20.11 -29.07
N LYS A 2 -6.64 20.76 -29.69
CA LYS A 2 -5.21 20.43 -29.53
C LYS A 2 -4.56 21.52 -28.67
N ALA A 3 -3.82 21.11 -27.66
CA ALA A 3 -3.05 21.99 -26.79
C ALA A 3 -1.57 21.58 -26.87
N THR A 4 -0.68 22.56 -26.84
CA THR A 4 0.77 22.33 -26.75
C THR A 4 1.16 22.58 -25.30
N LEU A 5 1.89 21.65 -24.71
CA LEU A 5 2.35 21.71 -23.32
C LEU A 5 3.88 21.67 -23.35
N ASP A 6 4.52 22.66 -22.74
CA ASP A 6 5.96 22.62 -22.50
C ASP A 6 6.23 21.76 -21.27
N ILE A 7 6.98 20.67 -21.47
CA ILE A 7 7.28 19.69 -20.43
C ILE A 7 8.79 19.69 -20.21
N PRO A 8 9.27 19.79 -18.96
CA PRO A 8 10.68 19.61 -18.64
C PRO A 8 11.25 18.31 -19.20
N GLU A 9 12.49 18.35 -19.72
CA GLU A 9 13.14 17.23 -20.41
C GLU A 9 13.24 15.97 -19.53
N ASP A 10 13.46 16.14 -18.23
CA ASP A 10 13.53 15.04 -17.26
C ASP A 10 12.19 14.30 -17.12
N VAL A 11 11.08 15.03 -17.14
CA VAL A 11 9.72 14.47 -17.10
C VAL A 11 9.41 13.81 -18.45
N TYR A 12 9.73 14.47 -19.55
CA TYR A 12 9.52 13.93 -20.89
C TYR A 12 10.22 12.58 -21.08
N ARG A 13 11.48 12.44 -20.64
CA ARG A 13 12.24 11.18 -20.70
C ARG A 13 11.54 10.04 -19.97
N LYS A 14 10.98 10.29 -18.78
CA LYS A 14 10.25 9.29 -17.99
C LYS A 14 8.97 8.84 -18.71
N VAL A 15 8.22 9.78 -19.27
CA VAL A 15 6.99 9.47 -20.02
C VAL A 15 7.32 8.71 -21.31
N LYS A 16 8.41 9.07 -21.99
CA LYS A 16 8.89 8.37 -23.19
C LYS A 16 9.32 6.93 -22.89
N ALA A 17 10.04 6.71 -21.79
CA ALA A 17 10.40 5.36 -21.35
C ALA A 17 9.15 4.52 -21.05
N LYS A 18 8.18 5.09 -20.34
CA LYS A 18 6.90 4.42 -20.04
C LYS A 18 6.10 4.09 -21.32
N SER A 19 6.10 5.01 -22.29
CA SER A 19 5.50 4.81 -23.60
C SER A 19 6.15 3.66 -24.39
N ALA A 20 7.48 3.54 -24.35
CA ALA A 20 8.19 2.43 -24.97
C ALA A 20 7.84 1.08 -24.31
N LEU A 21 7.73 1.04 -22.98
CA LEU A 21 7.36 -0.17 -22.22
C LEU A 21 5.93 -0.62 -22.49
N GLU A 22 4.99 0.32 -22.63
CA GLU A 22 3.57 0.02 -22.86
C GLU A 22 3.23 -0.18 -24.35
N GLY A 23 4.17 0.10 -25.26
CA GLY A 23 3.94 0.03 -26.71
C GLY A 23 2.89 1.04 -27.21
N ARG A 24 2.70 2.15 -26.48
CA ARG A 24 1.67 3.16 -26.74
C ARG A 24 2.30 4.49 -27.09
N PRO A 25 1.65 5.35 -27.89
CA PRO A 25 2.17 6.68 -28.18
C PRO A 25 2.24 7.54 -26.91
N VAL A 26 3.27 8.38 -26.82
CA VAL A 26 3.53 9.29 -25.67
C VAL A 26 2.30 10.11 -25.30
N ARG A 27 1.52 10.55 -26.30
CA ARG A 27 0.28 11.32 -26.10
C ARG A 27 -0.77 10.54 -25.30
N GLU A 28 -0.99 9.26 -25.60
CA GLU A 28 -1.99 8.46 -24.90
C GLU A 28 -1.57 8.15 -23.47
N VAL A 29 -0.28 7.87 -23.26
CA VAL A 29 0.29 7.67 -21.93
C VAL A 29 0.16 8.94 -21.10
N ALA A 30 0.50 10.10 -21.67
CA ALA A 30 0.35 11.39 -21.00
C ALA A 30 -1.12 11.68 -20.62
N ILE A 31 -2.06 11.49 -21.56
CA ILE A 31 -3.51 11.66 -21.28
C ILE A 31 -3.97 10.72 -20.17
N THR A 32 -3.51 9.46 -20.19
CA THR A 32 -3.87 8.47 -19.16
C THR A 32 -3.33 8.87 -17.79
N LEU A 33 -2.09 9.35 -17.71
CA LEU A 33 -1.49 9.87 -16.48
C LEU A 33 -2.26 11.08 -15.94
N PHE A 34 -2.60 12.05 -16.80
CA PHE A 34 -3.38 13.22 -16.39
C PHE A 34 -4.80 12.84 -15.94
N ARG A 35 -5.48 11.93 -16.63
CA ARG A 35 -6.81 11.42 -16.24
C ARG A 35 -6.76 10.69 -14.91
N ALA A 36 -5.75 9.85 -14.70
CA ALA A 36 -5.56 9.15 -13.44
C ALA A 36 -5.33 10.16 -12.30
N TRP A 37 -4.51 11.18 -12.52
CA TRP A 37 -4.24 12.22 -11.52
C TRP A 37 -5.47 13.08 -11.21
N ILE A 38 -6.19 13.58 -12.22
CA ILE A 38 -7.42 14.36 -12.03
C ILE A 38 -8.51 13.50 -11.37
N GLY A 39 -8.63 12.23 -11.76
CA GLY A 39 -9.57 11.28 -11.16
C GLY A 39 -9.21 10.91 -9.71
N GLN A 40 -7.93 10.90 -9.37
CA GLN A 40 -7.44 10.70 -8.00
C GLN A 40 -7.66 11.90 -7.09
N ALA A 41 -7.83 13.12 -7.62
CA ALA A 41 -8.06 14.33 -6.81
C ALA A 41 -9.36 14.27 -5.98
N LYS A 42 -10.23 13.28 -6.20
CA LYS A 42 -11.44 13.03 -5.38
C LYS A 42 -11.28 11.91 -4.35
N ALA A 43 -10.21 11.12 -4.43
CA ALA A 43 -9.85 10.23 -3.34
C ALA A 43 -8.90 11.00 -2.41
N PRO A 44 -9.23 11.21 -1.12
CA PRO A 44 -8.21 11.67 -0.19
C PRO A 44 -7.00 10.73 -0.33
N PRO A 45 -5.76 11.24 -0.24
CA PRO A 45 -4.58 10.39 -0.35
C PRO A 45 -4.79 9.26 0.64
N ALA A 46 -4.96 8.04 0.12
CA ALA A 46 -5.14 6.86 0.95
C ALA A 46 -3.90 6.83 1.84
N SER A 47 -4.09 7.31 3.06
CA SER A 47 -3.01 7.33 4.02
C SER A 47 -2.67 5.86 4.19
N PHE A 48 -1.41 5.50 3.97
CA PHE A 48 -0.92 4.13 4.19
C PHE A 48 -1.15 3.65 5.66
N TRP A 49 -1.71 4.51 6.50
CA TRP A 49 -2.02 4.34 7.90
C TRP A 49 -3.53 4.31 8.20
N GLU A 50 -4.41 4.46 7.21
CA GLU A 50 -5.84 4.28 7.43
C GLU A 50 -6.17 2.80 7.54
N LYS A 51 -6.44 2.43 8.80
CA LYS A 51 -6.93 1.14 9.24
C LYS A 51 -8.05 0.68 8.28
N PRO A 52 -7.95 -0.51 7.66
CA PRO A 52 -9.06 -1.03 6.88
C PRO A 52 -10.31 -1.10 7.78
N PRO A 53 -11.49 -0.76 7.24
CA PRO A 53 -12.73 -0.76 8.02
C PRO A 53 -12.89 -2.12 8.70
N VAL A 54 -13.29 -2.09 9.97
CA VAL A 54 -13.55 -3.30 10.77
C VAL A 54 -14.61 -4.12 10.04
N GLY A 55 -14.19 -5.18 9.35
CA GLY A 55 -15.08 -6.04 8.56
C GLY A 55 -14.58 -6.40 7.16
N SER A 56 -13.61 -5.68 6.58
CA SER A 56 -13.03 -6.10 5.29
C SER A 56 -12.04 -7.24 5.53
N ALA A 57 -12.39 -8.45 5.12
CA ALA A 57 -11.45 -9.58 5.11
C ALA A 57 -10.24 -9.19 4.25
N PRO A 58 -9.01 -9.14 4.82
CA PRO A 58 -7.85 -8.85 4.01
C PRO A 58 -7.70 -9.98 2.98
N LEU A 59 -7.58 -9.60 1.71
CA LEU A 59 -7.13 -10.47 0.62
C LEU A 59 -5.73 -10.96 0.98
N THR A 60 -5.67 -12.02 1.79
CA THR A 60 -4.41 -12.59 2.23
C THR A 60 -3.79 -13.30 1.05
N PRO A 61 -2.62 -12.87 0.55
CA PRO A 61 -1.95 -13.56 -0.54
C PRO A 61 -1.67 -15.02 -0.15
N ILE A 62 -1.66 -15.92 -1.12
CA ILE A 62 -1.51 -17.37 -0.88
C ILE A 62 -0.22 -17.68 -0.10
N TRP A 63 0.86 -16.94 -0.35
CA TRP A 63 2.12 -17.09 0.38
C TRP A 63 2.03 -16.73 1.87
N PHE A 64 1.03 -15.93 2.29
CA PHE A 64 0.77 -15.57 3.68
C PHE A 64 0.36 -16.79 4.53
N ALA A 65 -0.20 -17.83 3.90
CA ALA A 65 -0.51 -19.09 4.56
C ALA A 65 0.75 -19.86 5.00
N ALA A 66 1.87 -19.73 4.28
CA ALA A 66 3.13 -20.38 4.62
C ALA A 66 3.69 -19.86 5.95
N LEU A 67 3.46 -18.58 6.27
CA LEU A 67 3.89 -17.97 7.52
C LEU A 67 3.03 -18.36 8.72
N ARG A 68 1.89 -19.03 8.53
CA ARG A 68 0.94 -19.37 9.59
C ARG A 68 1.53 -20.27 10.68
N LYS A 69 2.59 -21.03 10.35
CA LYS A 69 3.40 -21.81 11.31
C LYS A 69 4.07 -20.92 12.37
N TYR A 70 4.52 -19.74 11.98
CA TYR A 70 5.23 -18.77 12.82
C TYR A 70 4.32 -17.62 13.29
N ALA A 71 3.22 -17.40 12.57
CA ALA A 71 2.35 -16.26 12.70
C ALA A 71 0.98 -16.66 13.27
N ARG A 72 0.96 -17.60 14.25
CA ARG A 72 -0.28 -18.14 14.83
C ARG A 72 -1.19 -17.06 15.42
N ASN A 73 -0.60 -15.93 15.84
CA ASN A 73 -1.29 -14.76 16.38
C ASN A 73 -1.42 -13.59 15.38
N ALA A 74 -1.06 -13.79 14.11
CA ALA A 74 -0.93 -12.69 13.17
C ALA A 74 -2.25 -12.13 12.60
N ARG A 75 -3.37 -12.72 13.00
CA ARG A 75 -4.72 -12.19 12.77
C ARG A 75 -5.26 -11.44 13.99
N GLY A 76 -4.45 -11.26 15.04
CA GLY A 76 -4.83 -10.57 16.26
C GLY A 76 -4.92 -9.06 16.09
N ARG A 77 -5.46 -8.37 17.09
CA ARG A 77 -5.40 -6.91 17.16
C ARG A 77 -3.97 -6.50 17.53
N TYR A 78 -3.36 -5.69 16.68
CA TYR A 78 -2.01 -5.14 16.86
C TYR A 78 -2.02 -3.73 17.47
N ASP A 79 -3.08 -3.39 18.20
CA ASP A 79 -3.09 -2.13 18.93
C ASP A 79 -2.04 -2.17 20.06
N MET A 80 -1.47 -1.01 20.40
CA MET A 80 -0.43 -0.90 21.43
C MET A 80 -0.89 -1.43 22.80
N SER A 81 -2.19 -1.42 23.10
CA SER A 81 -2.72 -1.98 24.35
C SER A 81 -2.66 -3.51 24.36
N SER A 82 -2.92 -4.15 23.22
CA SER A 82 -2.76 -5.60 22.99
C SER A 82 -1.30 -6.03 23.15
N VAL A 83 -0.36 -5.26 22.57
CA VAL A 83 1.09 -5.48 22.70
C VAL A 83 1.53 -5.39 24.17
N ARG A 84 1.15 -4.31 24.87
CA ARG A 84 1.48 -4.11 26.30
C ARG A 84 0.96 -5.25 27.18
N ARG A 85 -0.29 -5.71 26.96
CA ARG A 85 -0.86 -6.87 27.68
C ARG A 85 -0.11 -8.17 27.40
N SER A 86 0.37 -8.38 26.18
CA SER A 86 1.15 -9.56 25.84
C SER A 86 2.49 -9.61 26.59
N ILE A 87 3.19 -8.48 26.65
CA ILE A 87 4.46 -8.35 27.37
C ILE A 87 4.27 -8.60 28.89
N ALA A 88 3.25 -7.97 29.49
CA ALA A 88 2.95 -8.14 30.91
C ALA A 88 2.67 -9.62 31.27
N ARG A 89 1.90 -10.34 30.43
CA ARG A 89 1.65 -11.78 30.61
C ARG A 89 2.91 -12.63 30.44
N GLY A 90 3.82 -12.24 29.57
CA GLY A 90 5.11 -12.90 29.38
C GLY A 90 5.96 -12.82 30.66
N ARG A 91 6.12 -11.61 31.21
CA ARG A 91 6.89 -11.39 32.45
C ARG A 91 6.34 -12.15 33.65
N ALA A 92 5.01 -12.12 33.84
CA ALA A 92 4.37 -12.87 34.92
C ALA A 92 4.52 -14.40 34.81
N ARG A 93 4.75 -14.95 33.61
CA ARG A 93 5.04 -16.38 33.43
C ARG A 93 6.49 -16.73 33.75
N GLU A 94 7.41 -15.82 33.48
CA GLU A 94 8.83 -15.98 33.78
C GLU A 94 9.09 -15.91 35.29
N GLU A 95 8.45 -14.98 35.98
CA GLU A 95 8.48 -14.85 37.44
C GLU A 95 7.89 -16.07 38.17
N ARG A 96 6.93 -16.79 37.57
CA ARG A 96 6.35 -18.02 38.15
C ARG A 96 7.19 -19.28 37.90
N ARG A 97 8.24 -19.17 37.07
CA ARG A 97 9.11 -20.28 36.68
C ARG A 97 10.47 -20.23 37.38
N SER A 98 10.81 -19.10 38.00
CA SER A 98 11.90 -18.98 38.99
C SER A 98 11.38 -19.28 40.38
#